data_AF-A0A855XK44-F1
#
_entry.id   AF-A0A855XK44-F1
#
_cell.length_a   1.000
_cell.length_b   1.000
_cell.length_c   1.000
_cell.angle_alpha   90.00
_cell.angle_beta   90.00
_cell.angle_gamma   90.00
#
_symmetry.space_group_name_H-M   'P 1'
#
loop_
_entity.id
_entity.type
_entity.pdbx_description
1 polymer ?
#
loop_
_entity_poly.entity_id
_entity_poly.type
_entity_poly.pdbx_seq_one_letter_code
_entity_poly.pdbx_strand_id
1 'polypeptide(L)'
;GVPLTQLKKSESERLVNLEKILHQRVIGQDEAVTVVAKAIRRARSGLKDPSRPIGSFMFLGPTGVGKTELAKALAAAMFGSEDNMIRIDMSEYMEKYSTSR
;
A
#
# COMPACT_ATOMS: atom_id res chain seq x y z
N GLY A 1 -6.90 11.94 -26.21
CA GLY A 1 -5.75 11.63 -25.34
C GLY A 1 -5.98 12.28 -24.00
N VAL A 2 -5.85 11.55 -22.90
CA VAL A 2 -6.01 12.12 -21.55
C VAL A 2 -4.81 13.02 -21.26
N PRO A 3 -4.99 14.28 -20.81
CA PRO A 3 -3.88 15.19 -20.54
C PRO A 3 -2.98 14.66 -19.41
N LEU A 4 -1.73 14.32 -19.73
CA LEU A 4 -0.73 13.81 -18.78
C LEU A 4 -0.50 14.76 -17.58
N THR A 5 -0.68 16.06 -17.78
CA THR A 5 -0.58 17.10 -16.74
C THR A 5 -1.71 17.03 -15.71
N GLN A 6 -2.94 16.71 -16.12
CA GLN A 6 -4.07 16.54 -15.20
C GLN A 6 -3.92 15.28 -14.35
N LEU A 7 -3.44 14.18 -14.95
CA LEU A 7 -3.15 12.93 -14.24
C LEU A 7 -2.07 13.14 -13.15
N LYS A 8 -0.96 13.80 -13.47
CA LYS A 8 0.11 14.11 -12.51
C LYS A 8 -0.34 14.99 -11.34
N LYS A 9 -1.21 15.97 -11.62
CA LYS A 9 -1.78 16.85 -10.57
C LYS A 9 -2.68 16.06 -9.61
N SER A 10 -3.54 15.19 -10.16
CA SER A 10 -4.41 14.32 -9.36
C SER A 10 -3.64 13.33 -8.48
N GLU A 11 -2.53 12.78 -8.98
CA GLU A 11 -1.67 11.86 -8.23
C GLU A 11 -0.99 12.59 -7.06
N SER A 12 -0.46 13.79 -7.31
CA SER A 12 0.22 14.59 -6.28
C SER A 12 -0.73 14.98 -5.14
N GLU A 13 -1.95 15.41 -5.46
CA GLU A 13 -2.97 15.74 -4.46
C GLU A 13 -3.39 14.51 -3.64
N ARG A 14 -3.48 13.35 -4.28
CA ARG A 14 -3.74 12.09 -3.58
C ARG A 14 -2.63 11.72 -2.62
N LEU A 15 -1.37 11.91 -3.00
CA LEU A 15 -0.21 11.62 -2.16
C LEU A 15 -0.15 12.51 -0.92
N VAL A 16 -0.47 13.80 -1.07
CA VAL A 16 -0.55 14.75 0.06
C VAL A 16 -1.63 14.31 1.05
N ASN A 17 -2.76 13.82 0.54
CA ASN A 17 -3.90 13.41 1.38
C ASN A 17 -3.92 11.92 1.74
N LEU A 18 -2.86 11.16 1.41
CA LEU A 18 -2.87 9.69 1.51
C LEU A 18 -3.20 9.18 2.92
N GLU A 19 -2.65 9.79 3.97
CA GLU A 19 -2.97 9.42 5.36
C GLU A 19 -4.46 9.59 5.67
N LYS A 20 -5.03 10.74 5.30
CA LYS A 20 -6.46 11.01 5.48
C LYS A 20 -7.33 10.01 4.72
N ILE A 21 -6.94 9.67 3.49
CA ILE A 21 -7.65 8.68 2.66
C ILE A 21 -7.61 7.31 3.33
N LEU A 22 -6.45 6.87 3.82
CA LEU A 22 -6.31 5.59 4.51
C LEU A 22 -7.13 5.55 5.81
N HIS A 23 -7.18 6.65 6.56
CA HIS A 23 -7.95 6.77 7.80
C HIS A 23 -9.47 6.72 7.62
N GLN A 24 -9.98 6.89 6.39
CA GLN A 24 -11.41 6.65 6.11
C GLN A 24 -11.80 5.17 6.30
N ARG A 25 -10.84 4.25 6.15
CA ARG A 25 -11.05 2.79 6.29
C ARG A 25 -10.33 2.21 7.49
N VAL A 26 -9.16 2.74 7.85
CA VAL A 26 -8.29 2.20 8.90
C VAL A 26 -8.30 3.12 10.12
N ILE A 27 -9.01 2.70 11.17
CA ILE A 27 -9.22 3.49 12.40
C ILE A 27 -8.29 2.97 13.51
N GLY A 28 -7.64 3.87 14.25
CA GLY A 28 -6.83 3.53 15.42
C GLY A 28 -5.46 2.91 15.11
N GLN A 29 -4.96 3.08 13.89
CA GLN A 29 -3.64 2.60 13.44
C GLN A 29 -2.76 3.76 12.91
N ASP A 30 -2.72 4.88 13.65
CA ASP A 30 -2.11 6.13 13.20
C ASP A 30 -0.62 5.99 12.85
N GLU A 31 0.14 5.25 13.65
CA GLU A 31 1.56 5.02 13.40
C GLU A 31 1.79 4.23 12.11
N ALA A 32 1.07 3.11 11.93
CA ALA A 32 1.19 2.27 10.75
C ALA A 32 0.80 3.05 9.47
N VAL A 33 -0.31 3.80 9.52
CA VAL A 33 -0.76 4.64 8.41
C VAL A 33 0.28 5.71 8.07
N THR A 34 0.82 6.41 9.07
CA THR A 34 1.85 7.45 8.89
C THR A 34 3.12 6.89 8.26
N VAL A 35 3.62 5.74 8.75
CA VAL A 35 4.83 5.09 8.23
C VAL A 35 4.65 4.68 6.77
N VAL A 36 3.51 4.05 6.44
CA VAL A 36 3.18 3.66 5.06
C VAL A 36 3.11 4.89 4.15
N ALA A 37 2.33 5.91 4.53
CA ALA A 37 2.15 7.09 3.70
C ALA A 37 3.47 7.85 3.47
N LYS A 38 4.32 7.95 4.49
CA LYS A 38 5.65 8.55 4.36
C LYS A 38 6.54 7.80 3.38
N ALA A 39 6.55 6.48 3.43
CA ALA A 39 7.33 5.65 2.51
C ALA A 39 6.84 5.80 1.05
N ILE A 40 5.52 5.82 0.82
CA ILE A 40 4.94 6.05 -0.51
C ILE A 40 5.31 7.43 -1.06
N ARG A 41 5.16 8.50 -0.25
CA ARG A 41 5.55 9.86 -0.64
C ARG A 41 7.03 9.95 -1.03
N ARG A 42 7.92 9.36 -0.23
CA ARG A 42 9.36 9.31 -0.52
C ARG A 42 9.68 8.59 -1.83
N ALA A 43 8.98 7.49 -2.13
CA ALA A 43 9.20 6.76 -3.37
C ALA A 43 8.75 7.54 -4.61
N ARG A 44 7.67 8.32 -4.48
CA ARG A 44 7.12 9.12 -5.58
C ARG A 44 7.84 10.46 -5.79
N SER A 45 8.62 10.93 -4.81
CA SER A 45 9.47 12.12 -4.96
C SER A 45 10.77 11.86 -5.74
N GLY A 46 10.98 10.65 -6.27
CA GLY A 46 12.19 10.29 -7.01
C GLY A 46 13.43 10.04 -6.13
N LEU A 47 13.28 10.03 -4.81
CA LEU A 47 14.37 9.84 -3.84
C LEU A 47 14.61 8.36 -3.49
N LYS A 48 14.01 7.40 -4.21
CA LYS A 48 14.22 5.97 -3.96
C LYS A 48 15.30 5.39 -4.87
N ASP A 49 15.99 4.39 -4.35
CA ASP A 49 16.81 3.49 -5.15
C ASP A 49 15.93 2.70 -6.14
N PRO A 50 16.19 2.73 -7.46
CA PRO A 50 15.44 1.98 -8.46
C PRO A 50 15.47 0.46 -8.25
N SER A 51 16.52 -0.06 -7.62
CA SER A 51 16.72 -1.50 -7.38
C SER A 51 15.94 -2.03 -6.16
N ARG A 52 15.31 -1.14 -5.38
CA ARG A 52 14.62 -1.51 -4.13
C ARG A 52 13.10 -1.32 -4.25
N PRO A 53 12.30 -2.15 -3.54
CA PRO A 53 10.88 -1.91 -3.39
C PRO A 53 10.59 -0.52 -2.80
N ILE A 54 9.42 0.03 -3.14
CA ILE A 54 8.94 1.31 -2.61
C ILE A 54 8.91 1.31 -1.07
N GLY A 55 8.48 0.19 -0.50
CA GLY A 55 8.51 -0.10 0.92
C GLY A 55 8.33 -1.60 1.12
N SER A 56 8.91 -2.12 2.19
CA SER A 56 8.66 -3.47 2.69
C SER A 56 8.18 -3.32 4.12
N PHE A 57 7.00 -3.87 4.41
CA PHE A 57 6.33 -3.71 5.70
C PHE A 57 5.95 -5.07 6.25
N MET A 58 6.11 -5.22 7.56
CA MET A 58 5.64 -6.39 8.29
C MET A 58 4.72 -5.91 9.41
N PHE A 59 3.43 -6.16 9.27
CA PHE A 59 2.44 -5.79 10.27
C PHE A 59 2.23 -6.94 11.26
N LEU A 60 2.48 -6.69 12.55
CA LEU A 60 2.34 -7.68 13.62
C LEU A 60 1.20 -7.33 14.57
N GLY A 61 0.69 -8.31 15.32
CA GLY A 61 -0.33 -8.13 16.36
C GLY A 61 -1.58 -9.01 16.16
N PRO A 62 -2.65 -8.80 16.94
CA PRO A 62 -3.84 -9.65 16.92
C PRO A 62 -4.59 -9.66 15.58
N THR A 63 -5.42 -10.68 15.36
CA THR A 63 -6.35 -10.73 14.23
C THR A 63 -7.43 -9.65 14.37
N GLY A 64 -8.01 -9.22 13.23
CA GLY A 64 -9.10 -8.25 13.23
C GLY A 64 -8.71 -6.77 13.41
N VAL A 65 -7.46 -6.45 13.75
CA VAL A 65 -7.03 -5.05 14.02
C VAL A 65 -6.76 -4.18 12.77
N GLY A 66 -6.99 -4.72 11.56
CA GLY A 66 -6.88 -3.94 10.32
C GLY A 66 -5.58 -4.09 9.51
N LYS A 67 -4.75 -5.11 9.76
CA LYS A 67 -3.48 -5.32 8.99
C LYS A 67 -3.74 -5.52 7.49
N THR A 68 -4.62 -6.45 7.15
CA THR A 68 -5.03 -6.73 5.76
C THR A 68 -5.81 -5.57 5.17
N GLU A 69 -6.62 -4.90 6.00
CA GLU A 69 -7.41 -3.75 5.57
C GLU A 69 -6.52 -2.57 5.14
N LEU A 70 -5.41 -2.32 5.84
CA LEU A 70 -4.44 -1.30 5.44
C LEU A 70 -3.81 -1.60 4.07
N ALA A 71 -3.51 -2.87 3.77
CA ALA A 71 -3.00 -3.26 2.46
C ALA A 71 -4.05 -3.03 1.35
N LYS A 72 -5.31 -3.42 1.59
CA LYS A 72 -6.44 -3.21 0.67
C LYS A 72 -6.74 -1.73 0.43
N ALA A 73 -6.81 -0.94 1.50
CA ALA A 73 -7.05 0.50 1.42
C ALA A 73 -5.92 1.21 0.66
N LEU A 74 -4.68 0.78 0.85
CA LEU A 74 -3.53 1.28 0.08
C LEU A 74 -3.65 0.94 -1.41
N ALA A 75 -4.04 -0.30 -1.75
CA ALA A 75 -4.24 -0.71 -3.13
C ALA A 75 -5.34 0.13 -3.80
N ALA A 76 -6.49 0.29 -3.14
CA ALA A 76 -7.59 1.13 -3.63
C ALA A 76 -7.18 2.59 -3.80
N ALA A 77 -6.48 3.18 -2.83
CA ALA A 77 -6.03 4.56 -2.91
C ALA A 77 -5.02 4.77 -4.06
N MET A 78 -4.01 3.91 -4.17
CA MET A 78 -2.90 4.10 -5.11
C MET A 78 -3.22 3.63 -6.52
N PHE A 79 -4.05 2.60 -6.67
CA PHE A 79 -4.26 1.89 -7.93
C PHE A 79 -5.74 1.80 -8.33
N GLY A 80 -6.65 2.41 -7.56
CA GLY A 80 -8.07 2.57 -7.92
C GLY A 80 -8.99 1.41 -7.52
N SER A 81 -8.45 0.23 -7.20
CA SER A 81 -9.21 -0.91 -6.67
C SER A 81 -8.37 -1.68 -5.66
N GLU A 82 -9.02 -2.31 -4.68
CA GLU A 82 -8.34 -3.25 -3.80
C GLU A 82 -7.92 -4.54 -4.53
N ASP A 83 -8.57 -4.88 -5.64
CA ASP A 83 -8.21 -6.03 -6.49
C ASP A 83 -6.90 -5.82 -7.25
N ASN A 84 -6.42 -4.57 -7.33
CA ASN A 84 -5.12 -4.22 -7.89
C ASN A 84 -3.98 -4.51 -6.91
N MET A 85 -4.11 -5.61 -6.15
CA MET A 85 -3.09 -6.17 -5.29
C MET A 85 -2.86 -7.62 -5.66
N ILE A 86 -1.60 -8.03 -5.73
CA ILE A 86 -1.26 -9.45 -5.80
C ILE A 86 -1.31 -9.98 -4.37
N ARG A 87 -2.28 -10.84 -4.09
CA ARG A 87 -2.45 -11.48 -2.78
C ARG A 87 -2.00 -12.92 -2.88
N ILE A 88 -1.10 -13.31 -1.97
CA ILE A 88 -0.64 -14.68 -1.80
C ILE A 88 -1.17 -15.16 -0.45
N ASP A 89 -1.95 -16.24 -0.46
CA ASP A 89 -2.39 -16.87 0.78
C ASP A 89 -1.28 -17.80 1.31
N MET A 90 -0.55 -17.32 2.31
CA MET A 90 0.58 -18.07 2.88
C MET A 90 0.17 -19.39 3.55
N SER A 91 -1.10 -19.59 3.87
CA SER A 91 -1.57 -20.88 4.40
C SER A 91 -1.47 -22.01 3.36
N GLU A 92 -1.59 -21.68 2.08
CA GLU A 92 -1.45 -22.62 0.96
C GLU A 92 0.01 -23.06 0.73
N TYR A 93 0.97 -22.32 1.30
CA TYR A 93 2.42 -22.55 1.14
C TYR A 93 3.09 -23.17 2.38
N MET A 94 2.30 -23.68 3.33
CA MET A 94 2.84 -24.30 4.54
C MET A 94 3.47 -25.68 4.27
N GLU A 95 3.06 -26.38 3.21
CA GLU A 95 3.63 -27.68 2.85
C GLU A 95 4.97 -27.55 2.12
N LYS A 96 5.96 -28.36 2.52
CA LYS A 96 7.36 -28.27 2.05
C LYS A 96 7.57 -28.42 0.54
N TYR A 97 6.57 -28.90 -0.21
CA TYR A 97 6.65 -29.08 -1.67
C TYR A 97 5.94 -27.97 -2.47
N SER A 98 5.38 -26.96 -1.80
CA SER A 98 4.58 -25.90 -2.42
C SER A 98 5.38 -24.81 -3.17
N THR A 99 6.71 -24.80 -3.03
CA THR A 99 7.59 -23.76 -3.61
C THR A 99 8.19 -24.12 -4.97
N SER A 100 7.78 -25.25 -5.57
CA SER A 100 8.31 -25.75 -6.84
C SER A 100 7.22 -25.95 -7.89
N ARG A 101 6.57 -24.88 -8.34
CA ARG A 101 5.88 -24.78 -9.64
C ARG A 101 5.89 -23.35 -10.14
#